data_AF-A0A8S3CFX2-F1
#
_entry.id   AF-A0A8S3CFX2-F1
#
_cell.length_a   1.000
_cell.length_b   1.000
_cell.length_c   1.000
_cell.angle_alpha   90.00
_cell.angle_beta   90.00
_cell.angle_gamma   90.00
#
_symmetry.space_group_name_H-M   'P 1'
#
loop_
_entity.id
_entity.type
_entity.pdbx_description
1 polymer ?
#
loop_
_entity_poly.entity_id
_entity_poly.type
_entity_poly.pdbx_seq_one_letter_code
_entity_poly.pdbx_strand_id
1 'polypeptide(L)'
;MFKTKLSFSIVVLLFCVFSNNEAYYFHYYNYSKMTDFLHDITSRYPSKAILYEVGKSQGGRSLWAVALSSYSPNKHILLRPEVKYIGNMHGNEAVGLQVLLYLIEYLLTSNDNKIIELMNNARIWIMPSMNPDGFELSQQGDCGSTGG
;
A
#
# COMPACT_ATOMS: atom_id res chain seq x y z
N MET A 1 1.41 -53.17 -10.69
CA MET A 1 1.72 -52.81 -9.30
C MET A 1 3.05 -52.06 -9.25
N PHE A 2 3.06 -50.75 -9.50
CA PHE A 2 4.27 -49.92 -9.39
C PHE A 2 4.08 -48.93 -8.24
N LYS A 3 4.72 -49.21 -7.10
CA LYS A 3 4.88 -48.25 -6.00
C LYS A 3 6.19 -47.51 -6.24
N THR A 4 6.12 -46.28 -6.74
CA THR A 4 7.26 -45.36 -6.78
C THR A 4 7.56 -44.90 -5.35
N LYS A 5 8.68 -45.37 -4.79
CA LYS A 5 9.22 -44.82 -3.54
C LYS A 5 9.86 -43.47 -3.86
N LEU A 6 9.10 -42.40 -3.66
CA LEU A 6 9.64 -41.04 -3.65
C LEU A 6 10.54 -40.92 -2.41
N SER A 7 11.85 -40.74 -2.61
CA SER A 7 12.82 -40.63 -1.51
C SER A 7 12.54 -39.37 -0.69
N PHE A 8 12.47 -39.51 0.64
CA PHE A 8 12.22 -38.41 1.58
C PHE A 8 13.23 -37.25 1.41
N SER A 9 14.47 -37.55 0.98
CA SER A 9 15.48 -36.54 0.67
C SER A 9 15.10 -35.62 -0.50
N ILE A 10 14.36 -36.11 -1.50
CA ILE A 10 13.93 -35.30 -2.65
C ILE A 10 12.81 -34.33 -2.22
N VAL A 11 11.95 -34.75 -1.30
CA VAL A 11 10.87 -33.92 -0.75
C VAL A 11 11.43 -32.80 0.13
N VAL A 12 12.46 -33.09 0.94
CA VAL A 12 13.14 -32.08 1.78
C VAL A 12 13.95 -31.08 0.94
N LEU A 13 14.62 -31.54 -0.12
CA LEU A 13 15.30 -30.66 -1.07
C LEU A 13 14.33 -29.74 -1.81
N LEU A 14 13.14 -30.23 -2.20
CA LEU A 14 12.10 -29.37 -2.79
C LEU A 14 11.66 -28.29 -1.79
N PHE A 15 11.39 -28.64 -0.53
CA PHE A 15 10.97 -27.69 0.50
C PHE A 15 12.01 -26.60 0.81
N CYS A 16 13.31 -26.93 0.75
CA CYS A 16 14.37 -25.93 0.94
C CYS A 16 14.49 -24.94 -0.23
N VAL A 17 14.20 -25.37 -1.47
CA VAL A 17 14.21 -24.48 -2.65
C VAL A 17 13.05 -23.46 -2.61
N PHE A 18 11.95 -23.76 -1.90
CA PHE A 18 10.82 -22.84 -1.73
C PHE A 18 10.88 -21.94 -0.49
N SER A 19 11.95 -22.01 0.32
CA SER A 19 12.17 -20.99 1.35
C SER A 19 12.67 -19.71 0.70
N ASN A 20 11.72 -18.92 0.18
CA ASN A 20 11.96 -17.54 -0.22
C ASN A 20 12.32 -16.74 1.04
N ASN A 21 13.60 -16.69 1.40
CA ASN A 21 14.14 -15.60 2.20
C ASN A 21 14.22 -14.37 1.28
N GLU A 22 13.06 -13.79 0.93
CA GLU A 22 13.05 -12.44 0.40
C GLU A 22 13.44 -11.52 1.56
N ALA A 23 14.70 -11.09 1.56
CA ALA A 23 15.09 -9.93 2.34
C ALA A 23 14.17 -8.79 1.89
N TYR A 24 13.28 -8.33 2.77
CA TYR A 24 12.31 -7.28 2.46
C TYR A 24 13.08 -5.97 2.27
N TYR A 25 13.48 -5.70 1.02
CA TYR A 25 14.27 -4.52 0.69
C TYR A 25 13.32 -3.37 0.42
N PHE A 26 13.20 -2.47 1.39
CA PHE A 26 12.36 -1.29 1.29
C PHE A 26 12.95 -0.34 0.24
N HIS A 27 12.26 -0.20 -0.89
CA HIS A 27 12.58 0.75 -1.94
C HIS A 27 11.54 1.87 -1.98
N TYR A 28 11.99 3.08 -2.30
CA TYR A 28 11.07 4.19 -2.56
C TYR A 28 10.23 3.90 -3.80
N TYR A 29 8.91 3.95 -3.64
CA TYR A 29 7.95 3.90 -4.73
C TYR A 29 7.93 5.27 -5.41
N ASN A 30 8.32 5.31 -6.68
CA ASN A 30 8.04 6.43 -7.55
C ASN A 30 6.58 6.43 -7.99
N TYR A 31 6.14 7.47 -8.69
CA TYR A 31 4.75 7.66 -9.07
C TYR A 31 4.16 6.45 -9.82
N SER A 32 4.90 5.88 -10.77
CA SER A 32 4.46 4.69 -11.51
C SER A 32 4.29 3.49 -10.59
N LYS A 33 5.32 3.15 -9.80
CA LYS A 33 5.27 2.00 -8.89
C LYS A 33 4.20 2.17 -7.81
N MET A 34 4.03 3.39 -7.29
CA MET A 34 2.99 3.73 -6.34
C MET A 34 1.61 3.50 -6.97
N THR A 35 1.39 3.98 -8.19
CA THR A 35 0.13 3.79 -8.93
C THR A 35 -0.16 2.30 -9.15
N ASP A 36 0.83 1.54 -9.62
CA ASP A 36 0.71 0.10 -9.85
C ASP A 36 0.37 -0.66 -8.54
N PHE A 37 1.05 -0.32 -7.45
CA PHE A 37 0.78 -0.89 -6.12
C PHE A 37 -0.66 -0.61 -5.66
N LEU A 38 -1.15 0.63 -5.82
CA LEU A 38 -2.50 1.00 -5.40
C LEU A 38 -3.56 0.27 -6.22
N HIS A 39 -3.37 0.14 -7.53
CA HIS A 39 -4.27 -0.64 -8.39
C HIS A 39 -4.24 -2.12 -8.02
N ASP A 40 -3.06 -2.72 -7.87
CA ASP A 40 -2.91 -4.13 -7.50
C ASP A 40 -3.60 -4.43 -6.16
N ILE A 41 -3.25 -3.69 -5.10
CA ILE A 41 -3.73 -4.02 -3.77
C ILE A 41 -5.24 -3.80 -3.62
N THR A 42 -5.80 -2.76 -4.25
CA THR A 42 -7.25 -2.57 -4.23
C THR A 42 -8.00 -3.62 -5.04
N SER A 43 -7.41 -4.12 -6.14
CA SER A 43 -7.98 -5.23 -6.91
C SER A 43 -7.99 -6.56 -6.15
N ARG A 44 -7.00 -6.79 -5.25
CA ARG A 44 -6.95 -7.96 -4.37
C ARG A 44 -7.94 -7.90 -3.22
N TYR A 45 -8.31 -6.70 -2.76
CA TYR A 45 -9.22 -6.50 -1.62
C TYR A 45 -10.44 -5.62 -1.96
N PRO A 46 -11.24 -5.94 -2.98
CA PRO A 46 -12.30 -5.06 -3.50
C PRO A 46 -13.47 -4.86 -2.51
N SER A 47 -13.65 -5.75 -1.55
CA SER A 47 -14.65 -5.61 -0.48
C SER A 47 -14.24 -4.66 0.63
N LYS A 48 -12.93 -4.36 0.74
CA LYS A 48 -12.34 -3.56 1.82
C LYS A 48 -11.68 -2.25 1.37
N ALA A 49 -11.31 -2.14 0.09
CA ALA A 49 -10.60 -1.00 -0.47
C ALA A 49 -11.23 -0.52 -1.77
N ILE A 50 -11.30 0.80 -1.97
CA ILE A 50 -11.65 1.43 -3.24
C ILE A 50 -10.64 2.53 -3.54
N LEU A 51 -10.08 2.49 -4.75
CA LEU A 51 -9.18 3.52 -5.26
C LEU A 51 -9.96 4.60 -5.99
N TYR A 52 -9.66 5.86 -5.69
CA TYR A 52 -10.23 7.03 -6.34
C TYR A 52 -9.13 7.91 -6.93
N GLU A 53 -9.35 8.40 -8.16
CA GLU A 53 -8.67 9.60 -8.66
C GLU A 53 -9.46 10.82 -8.13
N VAL A 54 -8.90 11.54 -7.17
CA VAL A 54 -9.58 12.71 -6.57
C VAL A 54 -9.23 14.02 -7.27
N GLY A 55 -8.36 13.97 -8.27
CA GLY A 55 -7.93 15.09 -9.07
C GLY A 55 -6.64 14.76 -9.83
N LYS A 56 -6.06 15.80 -10.43
CA LYS A 56 -4.76 15.73 -11.09
C LYS A 56 -3.86 16.85 -10.58
N SER A 57 -2.57 16.56 -10.49
CA SER A 57 -1.51 17.53 -10.26
C SER A 57 -1.29 18.41 -11.50
N GLN A 58 -0.41 19.41 -11.39
CA GLN A 58 -0.12 20.33 -12.51
C GLN A 58 0.59 19.63 -13.66
N GLY A 59 1.42 18.63 -13.36
CA GLY A 59 2.07 17.74 -14.34
C GLY A 59 1.14 16.66 -14.90
N GLY A 60 -0.16 16.68 -14.57
CA GLY A 60 -1.15 15.74 -15.09
C GLY A 60 -1.15 14.37 -14.42
N ARG A 61 -0.35 14.16 -13.37
CA ARG A 61 -0.35 12.94 -12.55
C ARG A 61 -1.61 12.89 -11.68
N SER A 62 -2.28 11.75 -11.64
CA SER A 62 -3.46 11.49 -10.83
C SER A 62 -3.14 11.60 -9.33
N LEU A 63 -4.03 12.24 -8.59
CA LEU A 63 -3.99 12.28 -7.13
C LEU A 63 -4.81 11.10 -6.61
N TRP A 64 -4.11 10.04 -6.20
CA TRP A 64 -4.72 8.82 -5.75
C TRP A 64 -5.10 8.89 -4.27
N ALA A 65 -6.32 8.46 -3.95
CA ALA A 65 -6.77 8.22 -2.59
C ALA A 65 -7.46 6.87 -2.47
N VAL A 66 -7.13 6.10 -1.43
CA VAL A 66 -7.78 4.82 -1.11
C VAL A 66 -8.73 5.00 0.06
N ALA A 67 -9.99 4.62 -0.12
CA ALA A 67 -10.94 4.47 0.98
C ALA A 67 -10.90 3.01 1.49
N LEU A 68 -10.71 2.85 2.80
CA LEU A 68 -10.51 1.59 3.49
C LEU A 68 -11.56 1.41 4.59
N SER A 69 -12.24 0.27 4.60
CA SER A 69 -13.11 -0.16 5.69
C SER A 69 -13.37 -1.66 5.57
N SER A 70 -13.70 -2.37 6.66
CA SER A 70 -13.97 -3.81 6.59
C SER A 70 -15.17 -4.16 5.71
N TYR A 71 -16.08 -3.21 5.48
CA TYR A 71 -17.23 -3.37 4.60
C TYR A 71 -17.76 -2.04 4.09
N SER A 72 -18.33 -2.07 2.88
CA SER A 72 -18.90 -0.91 2.20
C SER A 72 -17.95 0.31 2.12
N PRO A 73 -16.66 0.14 1.73
CA PRO A 73 -15.72 1.26 1.63
C PRO A 73 -16.19 2.37 0.66
N ASN A 74 -17.04 2.02 -0.30
CA ASN A 74 -17.55 2.93 -1.34
C ASN A 74 -18.59 3.96 -0.86
N LYS A 75 -19.10 3.88 0.38
CA LYS A 75 -20.12 4.82 0.87
C LYS A 75 -19.93 5.19 2.33
N HIS A 76 -20.37 6.41 2.67
CA HIS A 76 -20.48 6.84 4.06
C HIS A 76 -21.58 6.05 4.78
N ILE A 77 -21.35 5.72 6.05
CA ILE A 77 -22.31 5.04 6.92
C ILE A 77 -22.49 5.92 8.16
N LEU A 78 -23.74 6.18 8.53
CA LEU A 78 -24.08 7.01 9.68
C LEU A 78 -23.38 6.48 10.96
N LEU A 79 -22.86 7.39 11.77
CA LEU A 79 -22.09 7.12 13.00
C LEU A 79 -20.75 6.40 12.79
N ARG A 80 -20.35 6.07 11.55
CA ARG A 80 -18.99 5.65 11.26
C ARG A 80 -18.12 6.89 11.01
N PRO A 81 -17.09 7.17 11.84
CA PRO A 81 -16.17 8.26 11.59
C PRO A 81 -15.38 8.08 10.29
N GLU A 82 -15.11 9.20 9.63
CA GLU A 82 -14.25 9.33 8.47
C GLU A 82 -12.91 9.93 8.92
N VAL A 83 -11.81 9.23 8.68
CA VAL A 83 -10.46 9.70 9.02
C VAL A 83 -9.64 9.79 7.75
N LYS A 84 -8.73 10.76 7.65
CA LYS A 84 -7.81 10.85 6.51
C LYS A 84 -6.36 11.01 6.94
N TYR A 85 -5.47 10.36 6.20
CA TYR A 85 -4.04 10.61 6.19
C TYR A 85 -3.59 11.05 4.81
N ILE A 86 -2.83 12.13 4.76
CA ILE A 86 -2.28 12.70 3.52
C ILE A 86 -0.77 12.84 3.72
N GLY A 87 0.01 12.30 2.79
CA GLY A 87 1.46 12.37 2.80
C GLY A 87 2.01 13.17 1.64
N ASN A 88 3.31 13.50 1.75
CA ASN A 88 4.14 13.98 0.65
C ASN A 88 3.50 15.18 -0.09
N MET A 89 3.05 16.17 0.69
CA MET A 89 2.62 17.47 0.17
C MET A 89 3.81 18.33 -0.27
N HIS A 90 4.94 18.19 0.42
CA HIS A 90 6.25 18.58 -0.09
C HIS A 90 6.88 17.35 -0.74
N GLY A 91 7.30 17.49 -2.00
CA GLY A 91 7.77 16.38 -2.83
C GLY A 91 8.98 15.64 -2.25
N ASN A 92 9.90 16.38 -1.64
CA ASN A 92 11.13 15.84 -1.06
C ASN A 92 10.93 15.21 0.34
N GLU A 93 9.77 15.40 0.97
CA GLU A 93 9.41 14.76 2.25
C GLU A 93 8.85 13.34 2.01
N ALA A 94 9.71 12.46 1.50
CA ALA A 94 9.35 11.17 0.92
C ALA A 94 8.83 10.11 1.92
N VAL A 95 9.20 10.21 3.21
CA VAL A 95 8.92 9.17 4.22
C VAL A 95 7.42 8.97 4.40
N GLY A 96 6.64 10.05 4.43
CA GLY A 96 5.19 9.99 4.58
C GLY A 96 4.51 9.18 3.47
N LEU A 97 4.99 9.30 2.22
CA LEU A 97 4.47 8.52 1.09
C LEU A 97 4.62 7.02 1.37
N GLN A 98 5.85 6.58 1.69
CA GLN A 98 6.17 5.17 1.83
C GLN A 98 5.45 4.54 3.03
N VAL A 99 5.45 5.24 4.18
CA VAL A 99 4.73 4.80 5.38
C VAL A 99 3.24 4.61 5.10
N LEU A 100 2.63 5.50 4.31
CA LEU A 100 1.22 5.38 3.97
C LEU A 100 0.93 4.21 3.01
N LEU A 101 1.83 3.84 2.11
CA LEU A 101 1.69 2.61 1.31
C LEU A 101 1.73 1.36 2.18
N TYR A 102 2.69 1.29 3.11
CA TYR A 102 2.76 0.16 4.05
C TYR A 102 1.57 0.13 5.01
N LEU A 103 1.04 1.29 5.39
CA LEU A 103 -0.17 1.35 6.21
C LEU A 103 -1.38 0.78 5.47
N ILE A 104 -1.54 1.07 4.16
CA ILE A 104 -2.60 0.47 3.33
C ILE A 104 -2.47 -1.05 3.34
N GLU A 105 -1.28 -1.59 3.06
CA GLU A 105 -1.05 -3.03 3.05
C GLU A 105 -1.31 -3.66 4.43
N TYR A 106 -0.81 -3.03 5.49
CA TYR A 106 -0.99 -3.50 6.84
C TYR A 106 -2.47 -3.56 7.25
N LEU A 107 -3.24 -2.51 6.96
CA LEU A 107 -4.68 -2.47 7.27
C LEU A 107 -5.48 -3.55 6.51
N LEU A 108 -5.05 -3.93 5.31
CA LEU A 108 -5.75 -4.92 4.48
C LEU A 108 -5.36 -6.37 4.79
N THR A 109 -4.12 -6.60 5.22
CA THR A 109 -3.55 -7.94 5.42
C THR A 109 -3.48 -8.38 6.88
N SER A 110 -3.58 -7.45 7.84
CA SER A 110 -3.47 -7.76 9.25
C SER A 110 -4.61 -8.66 9.76
N ASN A 111 -4.23 -9.66 10.55
CA ASN A 111 -5.14 -10.50 11.33
C ASN A 111 -5.21 -10.07 12.81
N ASP A 112 -4.63 -8.92 13.16
CA ASP A 112 -4.71 -8.37 14.51
C ASP A 112 -6.15 -7.90 14.79
N ASN A 113 -6.74 -8.40 15.89
CA ASN A 113 -8.08 -8.04 16.33
C ASN A 113 -8.27 -6.52 16.46
N LYS A 114 -7.26 -5.78 16.90
CA LYS A 114 -7.33 -4.31 17.02
C LYS A 114 -7.47 -3.63 15.67
N ILE A 115 -6.81 -4.15 14.63
CA ILE A 115 -6.88 -3.61 13.27
C ILE A 115 -8.20 -3.96 12.62
N ILE A 116 -8.68 -5.19 12.83
CA ILE A 116 -10.01 -5.61 12.39
C ILE A 116 -11.09 -4.73 13.03
N GLU A 117 -10.99 -4.50 14.35
CA GLU A 117 -11.91 -3.63 15.08
C GLU A 117 -11.85 -2.18 14.57
N LEU A 118 -10.66 -1.63 14.34
CA LEU A 118 -10.48 -0.30 13.75
C LEU A 118 -11.18 -0.20 12.38
N MET A 119 -10.93 -1.15 11.49
CA MET A 119 -11.50 -1.18 10.14
C MET A 119 -13.01 -1.42 10.12
N ASN A 120 -13.57 -2.10 11.12
CA ASN A 120 -15.01 -2.25 11.30
C ASN A 120 -15.69 -0.95 11.73
N ASN A 121 -15.01 -0.16 12.57
CA ASN A 121 -15.59 1.01 13.22
C ASN A 121 -15.27 2.34 12.53
N ALA A 122 -14.33 2.40 11.60
CA ALA A 122 -13.97 3.62 10.87
C ALA A 122 -13.90 3.39 9.35
N ARG A 123 -14.06 4.48 8.59
CA ARG A 123 -13.65 4.53 7.18
C ARG A 123 -12.42 5.43 7.08
N ILE A 124 -11.30 4.84 6.66
CA ILE A 124 -10.00 5.48 6.62
C ILE A 124 -9.67 5.83 5.17
N TRP A 125 -9.32 7.07 4.91
CA TRP A 125 -8.86 7.57 3.63
C TRP A 125 -7.36 7.79 3.67
N ILE A 126 -6.65 7.27 2.67
CA ILE A 126 -5.20 7.43 2.57
C ILE A 126 -4.85 7.98 1.19
N MET A 127 -4.22 9.15 1.17
CA MET A 127 -3.58 9.74 -0.01
C MET A 127 -2.06 9.72 0.21
N PRO A 128 -1.33 8.77 -0.42
CA PRO A 128 0.11 8.64 -0.18
C PRO A 128 0.91 9.87 -0.63
N SER A 129 0.53 10.48 -1.77
CA SER A 129 1.20 11.66 -2.33
C SER A 129 0.20 12.71 -2.79
N MET A 130 0.27 13.88 -2.17
CA MET A 130 -0.48 15.07 -2.58
C MET A 130 0.28 15.89 -3.62
N ASN A 131 1.61 15.79 -3.65
CA ASN A 131 2.48 16.45 -4.63
C ASN A 131 3.37 15.43 -5.37
N PRO A 132 2.77 14.60 -6.24
CA PRO A 132 3.53 13.58 -6.98
C PRO A 132 4.51 14.20 -7.98
N ASP A 133 4.25 15.40 -8.48
CA ASP A 133 5.16 16.10 -9.39
C ASP A 133 6.46 16.49 -8.69
N GLY A 134 6.35 17.10 -7.49
CA GLY A 134 7.51 17.48 -6.69
C GLY A 134 8.33 16.27 -6.24
N PHE A 135 7.67 15.14 -5.93
CA PHE A 135 8.36 13.91 -5.58
C PHE A 135 9.26 13.41 -6.73
N GLU A 136 8.75 13.42 -7.96
CA GLU A 136 9.51 12.96 -9.13
C GLU A 136 10.70 13.88 -9.48
N LEU A 137 10.67 15.14 -9.03
CA LEU A 137 11.78 16.09 -9.15
C LEU A 137 12.78 16.00 -7.99
N SER A 138 12.42 15.31 -6.90
CA SER A 138 13.24 15.22 -5.69
C SER A 138 14.37 14.21 -5.83
N GLN A 139 15.48 14.44 -5.12
CA GLN A 139 16.62 13.55 -5.12
C GLN A 139 16.69 12.72 -3.84
N GLN A 140 16.74 11.39 -3.97
CA GLN A 140 16.96 10.52 -2.83
C GLN A 140 18.31 10.84 -2.17
N GLY A 141 18.29 10.96 -0.84
CA GLY A 141 19.48 11.30 -0.03
C GLY A 141 19.63 12.80 0.24
N ASP A 142 18.79 13.65 -0.36
CA ASP A 142 18.69 15.05 0.05
C ASP A 142 17.93 15.16 1.39
N CYS A 143 18.60 15.72 2.39
CA CYS A 143 18.00 15.99 3.70
C CYS A 143 17.65 17.48 3.88
N GLY A 144 17.95 18.32 2.88
CA GLY A 144 17.67 19.75 2.87
C GLY A 144 16.28 20.08 2.33
N SER A 145 15.79 21.27 2.69
CA SER A 145 14.52 21.82 2.18
C SER A 145 14.75 22.83 1.04
N THR A 146 15.83 22.68 0.26
CA THR A 146 16.28 23.72 -0.69
C THR A 146 15.69 23.61 -2.10
N GLY A 147 14.62 22.84 -2.30
CA GLY A 147 14.04 22.67 -3.65
C GLY A 147 12.67 21.98 -3.71
N GLY A 148 11.73 22.41 -2.87
CA GLY A 148 10.33 21.94 -2.88
C GLY A 148 9.37 22.94 -3.48
#